data_AF-A0A1M5APW7-F1
#
_entry.id   AF-A0A1M5APW7-F1
#
_cell.length_a   1.000
_cell.length_b   1.000
_cell.length_c   1.000
_cell.angle_alpha   90.00
_cell.angle_beta   90.00
_cell.angle_gamma   90.00
#
_symmetry.space_group_name_H-M   'P 1'
#
loop_
_entity.id
_entity.type
_entity.pdbx_description
1 polymer ?
#
loop_
_entity_poly.entity_id
_entity_poly.type
_entity_poly.pdbx_seq_one_letter_code
_entity_poly.pdbx_strand_id
1 'polypeptide(L)'
;MRIYFTLLFLFSLFLMHAQEIMDKDALKKCRKEFNKKTCLSDEDGDGILFYLDQCPKEKGPVENNGCPWPDKDKDGSIDKEDSCPDLSGPVENNGCPWPDTDNDGILDKDDKCPTVEGLPEYGGCPKPFRRDCRAIAKKDSLDMMNLRASYKDVDKIYNQLSKKILEPINKYNLKNIRLYIKLIDWGPSCLTGDGCDQNWKHIQSNYLSTQFWNKTTLERLYNRKDINGIFFSTKFWPEIFPELKEFVDPPLYNYLVKHYKKERTISVLKNDKDQYQLVIISMYFENPHQIRVLMTDSNRFYTDTTYMYNGKTWNTIK
;
A
#
# COMPACT_ATOMS: atom_id res chain seq x y z
N MET A 1 32.57 -55.98 -85.05
CA MET A 1 31.71 -56.00 -86.25
C MET A 1 30.30 -55.66 -85.77
N ARG A 2 29.75 -54.52 -86.21
CA ARG A 2 28.33 -54.16 -86.45
C ARG A 2 27.25 -54.60 -85.42
N ILE A 3 26.23 -53.84 -84.96
CA ILE A 3 25.61 -52.53 -85.29
C ILE A 3 24.31 -52.39 -84.40
N TYR A 4 23.84 -51.14 -84.13
CA TYR A 4 22.51 -50.60 -83.64
C TYR A 4 21.90 -51.09 -82.29
N PHE A 5 21.65 -50.27 -81.25
CA PHE A 5 20.78 -49.07 -81.06
C PHE A 5 19.27 -49.38 -81.15
N THR A 6 18.59 -49.59 -80.01
CA THR A 6 17.19 -49.14 -79.76
C THR A 6 16.75 -49.38 -78.31
N LEU A 7 16.21 -48.31 -77.71
CA LEU A 7 15.30 -48.17 -76.57
C LEU A 7 14.85 -49.45 -75.82
N LEU A 8 15.07 -49.47 -74.51
CA LEU A 8 14.11 -50.08 -73.57
C LEU A 8 13.81 -49.12 -72.41
N PHE A 9 12.91 -48.19 -72.72
CA PHE A 9 12.06 -47.48 -71.77
C PHE A 9 11.17 -48.51 -71.08
N LEU A 10 11.24 -48.67 -69.76
CA LEU A 10 10.23 -49.40 -69.00
C LEU A 10 9.99 -48.74 -67.62
N PHE A 11 9.02 -47.82 -67.66
CA PHE A 11 7.97 -47.66 -66.65
C PHE A 11 8.41 -47.36 -65.20
N SER A 12 8.88 -46.13 -64.96
CA SER A 12 8.44 -45.45 -63.74
C SER A 12 6.97 -45.06 -63.95
N LEU A 13 6.07 -45.71 -63.21
CA LEU A 13 4.68 -45.30 -63.10
C LEU A 13 4.65 -43.84 -62.61
N PHE A 14 4.54 -42.88 -63.53
CA PHE A 14 3.89 -41.62 -63.24
C PHE A 14 2.42 -41.96 -62.97
N LEU A 15 2.07 -42.09 -61.69
CA LEU A 15 0.69 -41.95 -61.23
C LEU A 15 0.24 -40.54 -61.63
N MET A 16 -0.30 -40.41 -62.84
CA MET A 16 -1.16 -39.29 -63.19
C MET A 16 -2.39 -39.40 -62.29
N HIS A 17 -2.35 -38.74 -61.13
CA HIS A 17 -3.57 -38.39 -60.41
C HIS A 17 -4.37 -37.47 -61.32
N ALA A 18 -5.33 -38.03 -62.05
CA ALA A 18 -6.41 -37.23 -62.58
C ALA A 18 -7.14 -36.66 -61.36
N GLN A 19 -6.95 -35.37 -61.09
CA GLN A 19 -7.73 -34.63 -60.10
C GLN A 19 -9.22 -34.85 -60.44
N GLU A 20 -9.94 -35.57 -59.58
CA GLU A 20 -11.39 -35.65 -59.72
C GLU A 20 -11.96 -34.23 -59.59
N ILE A 21 -12.76 -33.83 -60.58
CA ILE A 21 -13.45 -32.55 -60.57
C ILE A 21 -14.46 -32.61 -59.43
N MET A 22 -14.22 -31.86 -58.36
CA MET A 22 -15.01 -31.87 -57.12
C MET A 22 -16.45 -31.43 -57.34
N ASP A 23 -16.69 -30.45 -58.23
CA ASP A 23 -18.03 -30.01 -58.62
C ASP A 23 -18.11 -29.82 -60.14
N LYS A 24 -18.68 -30.82 -60.83
CA LYS A 24 -18.83 -30.81 -62.29
C LYS A 24 -19.82 -29.73 -62.77
N ASP A 25 -20.79 -29.36 -61.96
CA ASP A 25 -21.82 -28.39 -62.33
C ASP A 25 -21.30 -26.96 -62.16
N ALA A 26 -20.59 -26.66 -61.08
CA ALA A 26 -19.89 -25.39 -60.89
C ALA A 26 -18.84 -25.17 -61.99
N LEU A 27 -18.06 -26.20 -62.33
CA LEU A 27 -17.09 -26.12 -63.43
C LEU A 27 -17.79 -25.87 -64.78
N LYS A 28 -18.92 -26.54 -65.04
CA LYS A 28 -19.72 -26.32 -66.25
C LYS A 28 -20.26 -24.89 -66.30
N LYS A 29 -20.68 -24.31 -65.17
CA LYS A 29 -21.13 -22.92 -65.07
C LYS A 29 -20.00 -21.94 -65.35
N CYS A 30 -18.84 -22.09 -64.69
CA CYS A 30 -17.66 -21.26 -64.95
C CYS A 30 -17.26 -21.28 -66.43
N ARG A 31 -17.26 -22.46 -67.06
CA ARG A 31 -16.88 -22.63 -68.47
C ARG A 31 -17.84 -21.97 -69.48
N LYS A 32 -19.01 -21.49 -69.06
CA LYS A 32 -19.88 -20.67 -69.91
C LYS A 32 -19.36 -19.25 -70.07
N GLU A 33 -18.63 -18.75 -69.08
CA GLU A 33 -18.17 -17.37 -68.98
C GLU A 33 -16.65 -17.24 -69.18
N PHE A 34 -15.89 -18.27 -68.75
CA PHE A 34 -14.43 -18.29 -68.78
C PHE A 34 -13.88 -19.53 -69.51
N ASN A 35 -12.62 -19.47 -69.95
CA ASN A 35 -11.98 -20.62 -70.58
C ASN A 35 -11.59 -21.69 -69.54
N LYS A 36 -11.34 -22.94 -70.01
CA LYS A 36 -11.01 -24.06 -69.12
C LYS A 36 -9.75 -23.82 -68.27
N LYS A 37 -8.74 -23.11 -68.79
CA LYS A 37 -7.50 -22.82 -68.05
C LYS A 37 -7.78 -21.89 -66.88
N THR A 38 -8.56 -20.82 -67.10
CA THR A 38 -8.98 -19.89 -66.04
C THR A 38 -9.85 -20.60 -64.99
N CYS A 39 -10.84 -21.38 -65.41
CA CYS A 39 -11.64 -22.12 -64.42
C CYS A 39 -10.85 -23.14 -63.60
N LEU A 40 -9.68 -23.59 -64.06
CA LEU A 40 -8.83 -24.55 -63.35
C LEU A 40 -7.54 -23.92 -62.81
N SER A 41 -7.43 -22.58 -62.85
CA SER A 41 -6.35 -21.88 -62.16
C SER A 41 -6.76 -21.57 -60.72
N ASP A 42 -5.77 -21.20 -59.93
CA ASP A 42 -5.89 -20.61 -58.60
C ASP A 42 -5.18 -19.25 -58.72
N GLU A 43 -5.96 -18.16 -58.72
CA GLU A 43 -5.48 -16.84 -59.12
C GLU A 43 -4.75 -16.10 -57.98
N ASP A 44 -5.19 -16.29 -56.74
CA ASP A 44 -4.56 -15.67 -55.57
C ASP A 44 -3.63 -16.62 -54.80
N GLY A 45 -3.68 -17.92 -55.07
CA GLY A 45 -2.80 -18.91 -54.46
C GLY A 45 -3.22 -19.31 -53.05
N ASP A 46 -4.51 -19.36 -52.75
CA ASP A 46 -5.06 -19.86 -51.48
C ASP A 46 -5.33 -21.39 -51.47
N GLY A 47 -5.16 -22.05 -52.63
CA GLY A 47 -5.37 -23.48 -52.81
C GLY A 47 -6.77 -23.87 -53.27
N ILE A 48 -7.64 -22.90 -53.54
CA ILE A 48 -9.00 -23.09 -54.06
C ILE A 48 -8.99 -22.71 -55.54
N LEU A 49 -9.59 -23.57 -56.37
CA LEU A 49 -9.64 -23.32 -57.81
C LEU A 49 -10.65 -22.20 -58.10
N PHE A 50 -10.34 -21.34 -59.07
CA PHE A 50 -11.11 -20.18 -59.51
C PHE A 50 -12.62 -20.45 -59.67
N TYR A 51 -13.02 -21.65 -60.08
CA TYR A 51 -14.44 -22.00 -60.25
C TYR A 51 -15.19 -22.34 -58.94
N LEU A 52 -14.46 -22.56 -57.84
CA LEU A 52 -14.97 -22.82 -56.50
C LEU A 52 -14.74 -21.63 -55.55
N ASP A 53 -13.84 -20.73 -55.92
CA ASP A 53 -13.46 -19.56 -55.15
C ASP A 53 -14.45 -18.41 -55.36
N GLN A 54 -15.00 -17.90 -54.26
CA GLN A 54 -15.91 -16.75 -54.28
C GLN A 54 -15.17 -15.41 -54.36
N CYS A 55 -13.88 -15.38 -54.02
CA CYS A 55 -13.02 -14.21 -54.06
C CYS A 55 -11.70 -14.50 -54.80
N PRO A 56 -11.70 -14.78 -56.13
CA PRO A 56 -10.52 -15.26 -56.86
C PRO A 56 -9.26 -14.38 -56.89
N LYS A 57 -9.29 -13.22 -56.24
CA LYS A 57 -8.19 -12.25 -56.19
C LYS A 57 -7.74 -11.95 -54.77
N GLU A 58 -8.39 -12.52 -53.75
CA GLU A 58 -8.15 -12.24 -52.34
C GLU A 58 -8.17 -13.53 -51.56
N LYS A 59 -7.00 -13.95 -51.07
CA LYS A 59 -6.85 -15.23 -50.37
C LYS A 59 -7.85 -15.39 -49.23
N GLY A 60 -8.49 -16.56 -49.17
CA GLY A 60 -9.34 -16.92 -48.06
C GLY A 60 -9.25 -18.39 -47.65
N PRO A 61 -9.76 -18.73 -46.45
CA PRO A 61 -9.87 -20.11 -46.03
C PRO A 61 -10.97 -20.85 -46.80
N VAL A 62 -10.83 -22.18 -46.91
CA VAL A 62 -11.85 -23.07 -47.49
C VAL A 62 -13.18 -22.94 -46.75
N GLU A 63 -13.14 -22.74 -45.44
CA GLU A 63 -14.32 -22.54 -44.59
C GLU A 63 -15.14 -21.31 -44.97
N ASN A 64 -14.54 -20.32 -45.66
CA ASN A 64 -15.22 -19.13 -46.19
C ASN A 64 -15.18 -19.07 -47.72
N ASN A 65 -15.08 -20.22 -48.39
CA ASN A 65 -15.11 -20.36 -49.84
C ASN A 65 -14.08 -19.48 -50.57
N GLY A 66 -12.86 -19.36 -50.03
CA GLY A 66 -11.80 -18.57 -50.65
C GLY A 66 -11.88 -17.07 -50.40
N CYS A 67 -12.85 -16.60 -49.63
CA CYS A 67 -12.91 -15.20 -49.22
C CYS A 67 -12.27 -14.97 -47.84
N PRO A 68 -11.55 -13.85 -47.61
CA PRO A 68 -11.12 -13.47 -46.27
C PRO A 68 -12.34 -13.25 -45.35
N TRP A 69 -12.18 -13.51 -44.06
CA TRP A 69 -13.19 -13.12 -43.08
C TRP A 69 -13.21 -11.59 -42.94
N PRO A 70 -14.39 -10.95 -42.83
CA PRO A 70 -14.46 -9.52 -42.60
C PRO A 70 -13.90 -9.14 -41.22
N ASP A 71 -13.29 -7.97 -41.17
CA ASP A 71 -12.85 -7.25 -39.97
C ASP A 71 -13.27 -5.79 -40.24
N LYS A 72 -14.45 -5.44 -39.72
CA LYS A 72 -15.17 -4.23 -40.11
C LYS A 72 -14.54 -2.96 -39.56
N ASP A 73 -14.06 -2.99 -38.33
CA ASP A 73 -13.42 -1.85 -37.66
C ASP A 73 -11.89 -1.85 -37.78
N LYS A 74 -11.32 -2.93 -38.32
CA LYS A 74 -9.91 -3.08 -38.69
C LYS A 74 -8.98 -3.12 -37.50
N ASP A 75 -9.42 -3.75 -36.41
CA ASP A 75 -8.64 -3.89 -35.19
C ASP A 75 -7.75 -5.14 -35.15
N GLY A 76 -7.90 -6.03 -36.15
CA GLY A 76 -7.17 -7.28 -36.28
C GLY A 76 -7.92 -8.50 -35.75
N SER A 77 -9.08 -8.31 -35.12
CA SER A 77 -10.03 -9.35 -34.73
C SER A 77 -11.09 -9.47 -35.83
N ILE A 78 -11.27 -10.66 -36.38
CA ILE A 78 -12.31 -10.88 -37.40
C ILE A 78 -13.70 -10.81 -36.75
N ASP A 79 -14.71 -10.32 -37.47
CA ASP A 79 -16.06 -10.02 -36.94
C ASP A 79 -16.71 -11.19 -36.17
N LYS A 80 -16.34 -12.44 -36.51
CA LYS A 80 -16.87 -13.66 -35.86
C LYS A 80 -16.22 -13.96 -34.49
N GLU A 81 -15.05 -13.38 -34.22
CA GLU A 81 -14.24 -13.53 -33.00
C GLU A 81 -14.20 -12.23 -32.19
N ASP A 82 -14.63 -11.13 -32.79
CA ASP A 82 -14.75 -9.81 -32.17
C ASP A 82 -16.06 -9.66 -31.37
N SER A 83 -15.92 -9.25 -30.11
CA SER A 83 -17.04 -8.96 -29.21
C SER A 83 -17.67 -7.59 -29.46
N CYS A 84 -16.96 -6.69 -30.16
CA CYS A 84 -17.37 -5.34 -30.53
C CYS A 84 -17.11 -5.03 -32.03
N PRO A 85 -17.75 -5.71 -33.00
CA PRO A 85 -17.43 -5.60 -34.45
C PRO A 85 -17.58 -4.22 -35.11
N ASP A 86 -18.03 -3.22 -34.36
CA ASP A 86 -18.24 -1.84 -34.80
C ASP A 86 -17.31 -0.85 -34.08
N LEU A 87 -16.49 -1.30 -33.14
CA LEU A 87 -15.70 -0.46 -32.23
C LEU A 87 -14.32 -1.09 -32.00
N SER A 88 -13.33 -0.56 -32.72
CA SER A 88 -11.96 -1.06 -32.66
C SER A 88 -11.43 -1.17 -31.22
N GLY A 89 -10.87 -2.34 -30.91
CA GLY A 89 -10.23 -2.64 -29.65
C GLY A 89 -9.03 -3.57 -29.77
N PRO A 90 -8.29 -3.78 -28.68
CA PRO A 90 -7.20 -4.74 -28.67
C PRO A 90 -7.71 -6.18 -28.79
N VAL A 91 -6.98 -7.01 -29.51
CA VAL A 91 -7.20 -8.47 -29.58
C VAL A 91 -7.21 -9.10 -28.19
N GLU A 92 -6.41 -8.57 -27.24
CA GLU A 92 -6.40 -9.03 -25.85
C GLU A 92 -7.72 -8.82 -25.10
N ASN A 93 -8.60 -7.95 -25.62
CA ASN A 93 -9.95 -7.71 -25.10
C ASN A 93 -11.03 -8.13 -26.11
N ASN A 94 -10.72 -9.10 -26.98
CA ASN A 94 -11.62 -9.62 -28.02
C ASN A 94 -12.21 -8.51 -28.90
N GLY A 95 -11.36 -7.61 -29.36
CA GLY A 95 -11.73 -6.49 -30.25
C GLY A 95 -12.53 -5.37 -29.58
N CYS A 96 -12.77 -5.43 -28.27
CA CYS A 96 -13.46 -4.34 -27.57
C CYS A 96 -12.49 -3.32 -26.96
N PRO A 97 -12.78 -2.01 -27.00
CA PRO A 97 -12.04 -1.04 -26.20
C PRO A 97 -12.21 -1.34 -24.70
N TRP A 98 -11.20 -1.02 -23.90
CA TRP A 98 -11.33 -1.09 -22.44
C TRP A 98 -12.19 0.07 -21.92
N PRO A 99 -13.11 -0.18 -20.98
CA PRO A 99 -13.87 0.90 -20.35
C PRO A 99 -13.00 1.73 -19.41
N ASP A 100 -13.47 2.95 -19.16
CA ASP A 100 -13.05 3.86 -18.09
C ASP A 100 -14.37 4.30 -17.40
N THR A 101 -14.77 3.54 -16.39
CA THR A 101 -16.12 3.59 -15.82
C THR A 101 -16.36 4.88 -15.03
N ASP A 102 -15.33 5.44 -14.39
CA ASP A 102 -15.44 6.70 -13.65
C ASP A 102 -14.89 7.93 -14.39
N ASN A 103 -14.30 7.74 -15.59
CA ASN A 103 -13.80 8.79 -16.47
C ASN A 103 -12.62 9.58 -15.87
N ASP A 104 -11.78 8.93 -15.06
CA ASP A 104 -10.58 9.55 -14.48
C ASP A 104 -9.37 9.55 -15.44
N GLY A 105 -9.52 8.89 -16.59
CA GLY A 105 -8.50 8.77 -17.63
C GLY A 105 -7.61 7.54 -17.48
N ILE A 106 -7.90 6.63 -16.56
CA ILE A 106 -7.23 5.35 -16.36
C ILE A 106 -8.24 4.24 -16.64
N LEU A 107 -7.90 3.37 -17.59
CA LEU A 107 -8.77 2.27 -17.98
C LEU A 107 -9.03 1.32 -16.79
N ASP A 108 -10.22 0.75 -16.70
CA ASP A 108 -10.66 -0.12 -15.59
C ASP A 108 -9.69 -1.29 -15.32
N LYS A 109 -8.96 -1.76 -16.35
CA LYS A 109 -7.96 -2.82 -16.23
C LYS A 109 -6.68 -2.41 -15.48
N ASP A 110 -6.38 -1.12 -15.48
CA ASP A 110 -5.20 -0.50 -14.87
C ASP A 110 -5.56 0.31 -13.62
N ASP A 111 -6.84 0.59 -13.42
CA ASP A 111 -7.39 1.29 -12.27
C ASP A 111 -7.62 0.35 -11.07
N LYS A 112 -7.14 0.76 -9.90
CA LYS A 112 -7.36 0.06 -8.62
C LYS A 112 -8.72 0.40 -8.00
N CYS A 113 -9.36 1.47 -8.43
CA CYS A 113 -10.64 1.96 -7.97
C CYS A 113 -11.61 2.29 -9.13
N PRO A 114 -12.00 1.32 -10.00
CA PRO A 114 -12.70 1.56 -11.28
C PRO A 114 -14.10 2.20 -11.24
N THR A 115 -14.54 2.69 -10.08
CA THR A 115 -15.87 3.29 -9.90
C THR A 115 -15.79 4.59 -9.10
N VAL A 116 -14.58 5.09 -8.85
CA VAL A 116 -14.32 6.25 -7.99
C VAL A 116 -13.12 7.01 -8.53
N GLU A 117 -13.40 8.17 -9.16
CA GLU A 117 -12.39 9.02 -9.78
C GLU A 117 -11.12 9.22 -8.93
N GLY A 118 -9.96 8.99 -9.52
CA GLY A 118 -8.68 9.15 -8.87
C GLY A 118 -7.64 9.91 -9.67
N LEU A 119 -6.39 9.77 -9.25
CA LEU A 119 -5.24 10.33 -9.96
C LEU A 119 -4.29 9.21 -10.37
N PRO A 120 -3.57 9.35 -11.50
CA PRO A 120 -2.55 8.40 -11.91
C PRO A 120 -1.49 8.14 -10.84
N GLU A 121 -1.12 9.15 -10.03
CA GLU A 121 -0.15 8.98 -8.94
C GLU A 121 -0.61 8.00 -7.84
N TYR A 122 -1.91 7.74 -7.75
CA TYR A 122 -2.52 6.81 -6.80
C TYR A 122 -3.11 5.57 -7.48
N GLY A 123 -2.83 5.36 -8.77
CA GLY A 123 -3.34 4.23 -9.56
C GLY A 123 -4.86 4.25 -9.70
N GLY A 124 -5.42 5.41 -10.04
CA GLY A 124 -6.85 5.65 -10.29
C GLY A 124 -7.74 5.65 -9.06
N CYS A 125 -7.14 5.53 -7.87
CA CYS A 125 -7.85 5.80 -6.64
C CYS A 125 -7.80 7.30 -6.25
N PRO A 126 -8.81 7.78 -5.50
CA PRO A 126 -8.73 9.07 -4.85
C PRO A 126 -7.45 9.21 -4.05
N LYS A 127 -6.89 10.41 -4.05
CA LYS A 127 -5.82 10.77 -3.14
C LYS A 127 -6.19 10.34 -1.73
N PRO A 128 -5.39 9.48 -1.06
CA PRO A 128 -5.66 9.08 0.31
C PRO A 128 -5.88 10.33 1.15
N PHE A 129 -7.05 10.43 1.78
CA PHE A 129 -7.46 11.57 2.59
C PHE A 129 -6.60 11.67 3.85
N ARG A 130 -5.35 12.09 3.70
CA ARG A 130 -4.67 12.80 4.78
C ARG A 130 -5.35 14.16 4.81
N ARG A 131 -6.24 14.38 5.78
CA ARG A 131 -6.58 15.73 6.28
C ARG A 131 -5.29 16.56 6.24
N ASP A 132 -5.32 17.85 5.87
CA ASP A 132 -4.13 18.71 5.76
C ASP A 132 -3.39 18.81 7.11
N CYS A 133 -2.62 17.77 7.38
CA CYS A 133 -1.90 17.56 8.61
C CYS A 133 -0.73 18.56 8.67
N ARG A 134 -0.38 19.25 7.57
CA ARG A 134 0.59 20.35 7.54
C ARG A 134 -0.01 21.64 8.11
N ALA A 135 -1.25 21.99 7.78
CA ALA A 135 -1.94 23.12 8.42
C ALA A 135 -2.18 22.85 9.91
N ILE A 136 -2.54 21.62 10.26
CA ILE A 136 -2.71 21.19 11.66
C ILE A 136 -1.37 21.24 12.40
N ALA A 137 -0.30 20.69 11.85
CA ALA A 137 1.03 20.74 12.48
C ALA A 137 1.53 22.17 12.71
N LYS A 138 1.21 23.12 11.82
CA LYS A 138 1.53 24.55 12.03
C LYS A 138 0.78 25.14 13.23
N LYS A 139 -0.53 24.84 13.33
CA LYS A 139 -1.35 25.26 14.47
C LYS A 139 -0.84 24.62 15.77
N ASP A 140 -0.62 23.30 15.76
CA ASP A 140 -0.10 22.57 16.91
C ASP A 140 1.28 23.10 17.34
N SER A 141 2.15 23.47 16.40
CA SER A 141 3.45 24.10 16.69
C SER A 141 3.29 25.43 17.43
N LEU A 142 2.38 26.30 16.96
CA LEU A 142 2.06 27.56 17.63
C LEU A 142 1.47 27.32 19.03
N ASP A 143 0.57 26.36 19.15
CA ASP A 143 -0.05 25.98 20.43
C ASP A 143 0.99 25.47 21.43
N MET A 144 1.94 24.67 20.96
CA MET A 144 3.08 24.21 21.75
C MET A 144 4.00 25.36 22.18
N MET A 145 4.25 26.35 21.30
CA MET A 145 5.00 27.56 21.67
C MET A 145 4.27 28.35 22.77
N ASN A 146 2.95 28.51 22.66
CA ASN A 146 2.13 29.18 23.65
C ASN A 146 2.11 28.44 24.99
N LEU A 147 2.04 27.10 24.97
CA LEU A 147 2.12 26.26 26.17
C LEU A 147 3.48 26.38 26.86
N ARG A 148 4.58 26.35 26.10
CA ARG A 148 5.94 26.56 26.63
C ARG A 148 6.10 27.93 27.28
N ALA A 149 5.50 28.96 26.69
CA ALA A 149 5.51 30.31 27.27
C ALA A 149 4.65 30.40 28.53
N SER A 150 3.48 29.77 28.53
CA SER A 150 2.50 29.81 29.64
C SER A 150 2.96 29.03 30.87
N TYR A 151 3.69 27.93 30.68
CA TYR A 151 4.11 27.01 31.74
C TYR A 151 5.63 26.99 31.91
N LYS A 152 6.21 28.18 32.08
CA LYS A 152 7.63 28.34 32.36
C LYS A 152 8.01 27.58 33.64
N ASP A 153 9.16 26.91 33.61
CA ASP A 153 9.72 26.18 34.76
C ASP A 153 8.88 24.99 35.26
N VAL A 154 7.92 24.50 34.47
CA VAL A 154 7.09 23.32 34.82
C VAL A 154 7.93 22.07 35.05
N ASP A 155 9.09 21.95 34.42
CA ASP A 155 10.08 20.89 34.63
C ASP A 155 10.54 20.83 36.10
N LYS A 156 10.73 21.99 36.76
CA LYS A 156 11.12 22.05 38.18
C LYS A 156 10.00 21.53 39.09
N ILE A 157 8.75 21.90 38.78
CA ILE A 157 7.57 21.43 39.51
C ILE A 157 7.43 19.91 39.35
N TYR A 158 7.64 19.39 38.15
CA TYR A 158 7.55 17.96 37.85
C TYR A 158 8.75 17.14 38.36
N ASN A 159 9.92 17.74 38.51
CA ASN A 159 11.05 17.10 39.17
C ASN A 159 10.75 16.77 40.64
N GLN A 160 9.94 17.59 41.32
CA GLN A 160 9.46 17.29 42.67
C GLN A 160 8.42 16.16 42.66
N LEU A 161 7.44 16.24 41.75
CA LEU A 161 6.39 15.23 41.64
C LEU A 161 6.95 13.85 41.27
N SER A 162 7.85 13.80 40.30
CA SER A 162 8.46 12.55 39.83
C SER A 162 9.22 11.84 40.93
N LYS A 163 9.87 12.55 41.87
CA LYS A 163 10.45 11.92 43.06
C LYS A 163 9.36 11.33 43.95
N LYS A 164 8.34 12.13 44.29
CA LYS A 164 7.22 11.74 45.16
C LYS A 164 6.49 10.48 44.65
N ILE A 165 6.26 10.39 43.34
CA ILE A 165 5.53 9.27 42.71
C ILE A 165 6.44 8.07 42.50
N LEU A 166 7.64 8.29 41.97
CA LEU A 166 8.42 7.20 41.41
C LEU A 166 9.39 6.59 42.42
N GLU A 167 9.89 7.32 43.42
CA GLU A 167 10.76 6.73 44.46
C GLU A 167 10.08 5.56 45.20
N PRO A 168 8.79 5.65 45.60
CA PRO A 168 8.09 4.56 46.28
C PRO A 168 7.70 3.36 45.39
N ILE A 169 8.06 3.31 44.11
CA ILE A 169 7.68 2.21 43.19
C ILE A 169 8.03 0.83 43.75
N ASN A 170 9.15 0.70 44.45
CA ASN A 170 9.60 -0.57 45.01
C ASN A 170 9.16 -0.81 46.46
N LYS A 171 8.08 -0.15 46.91
CA LYS A 171 7.59 -0.31 48.30
C LYS A 171 7.18 -1.76 48.63
N TYR A 172 7.02 -2.62 47.62
CA TYR A 172 6.59 -4.02 47.75
C TYR A 172 7.68 -5.05 47.42
N ASN A 173 8.96 -4.69 47.52
CA ASN A 173 10.09 -5.59 47.24
C ASN A 173 10.06 -6.22 45.83
N LEU A 174 9.51 -5.48 44.87
CA LEU A 174 9.58 -5.83 43.46
C LEU A 174 11.06 -5.93 43.02
N LYS A 175 11.38 -6.95 42.23
CA LYS A 175 12.72 -7.17 41.70
C LYS A 175 12.64 -7.27 40.19
N ASN A 176 13.66 -6.74 39.51
CA ASN A 176 13.76 -6.78 38.05
C ASN A 176 12.57 -6.10 37.35
N ILE A 177 12.27 -4.86 37.73
CA ILE A 177 11.09 -4.13 37.27
C ILE A 177 11.30 -3.63 35.83
N ARG A 178 10.33 -3.88 34.95
CA ARG A 178 10.22 -3.20 33.65
C ARG A 178 9.10 -2.16 33.74
N LEU A 179 9.44 -0.90 33.56
CA LEU A 179 8.48 0.19 33.53
C LEU A 179 7.86 0.28 32.13
N TYR A 180 6.54 0.37 32.06
CA TYR A 180 5.80 0.64 30.84
C TYR A 180 5.16 2.01 30.95
N ILE A 181 5.69 2.97 30.18
CA ILE A 181 5.38 4.39 30.28
C ILE A 181 4.57 4.81 29.06
N LYS A 182 3.43 5.46 29.33
CA LYS A 182 2.67 6.18 28.30
C LYS A 182 3.20 7.60 28.16
N LEU A 183 4.12 7.83 27.21
CA LEU A 183 4.76 9.13 27.01
C LEU A 183 3.84 10.10 26.26
N ILE A 184 3.28 9.66 25.13
CA ILE A 184 2.36 10.44 24.32
C ILE A 184 1.09 9.60 24.21
N ASP A 185 -0.02 10.15 24.69
CA ASP A 185 -1.36 9.61 24.42
C ASP A 185 -1.69 9.84 22.94
N TRP A 186 -2.67 9.11 22.38
CA TRP A 186 -3.14 9.19 20.98
C TRP A 186 -2.84 10.60 20.43
N GLY A 187 -1.79 10.66 19.59
CA GLY A 187 -1.07 11.90 19.35
C GLY A 187 -1.96 12.95 18.69
N PRO A 188 -1.47 14.19 18.49
CA PRO A 188 -1.93 14.91 17.31
C PRO A 188 -1.73 13.93 16.16
N SER A 189 -2.85 13.57 15.60
CA SER A 189 -3.12 12.35 14.84
C SER A 189 -2.24 12.26 13.58
N CYS A 190 -1.59 13.37 13.23
CA CYS A 190 -0.49 13.50 12.28
C CYS A 190 0.81 12.73 12.63
N LEU A 191 1.09 12.44 13.91
CA LEU A 191 2.34 11.81 14.36
C LEU A 191 2.28 10.28 14.45
N THR A 192 1.09 9.68 14.58
CA THR A 192 0.98 8.22 14.77
C THR A 192 0.48 7.47 13.54
N GLY A 193 0.03 8.20 12.51
CA GLY A 193 -0.51 7.63 11.27
C GLY A 193 -1.98 7.22 11.37
N ASP A 194 -2.65 7.50 12.50
CA ASP A 194 -4.01 7.02 12.81
C ASP A 194 -5.13 8.05 12.48
N GLY A 195 -4.84 9.15 11.76
CA GLY A 195 -5.83 10.12 11.27
C GLY A 195 -5.40 11.58 11.44
N CYS A 196 -6.31 12.56 11.36
CA CYS A 196 -6.04 13.94 11.83
C CYS A 196 -7.20 14.44 12.77
N ASP A 197 -7.67 13.64 13.74
CA ASP A 197 -8.58 14.09 14.80
C ASP A 197 -7.94 15.18 15.70
N GLN A 198 -8.56 16.37 15.72
CA GLN A 198 -8.11 17.51 16.50
C GLN A 198 -8.80 17.46 17.87
N ASN A 199 -8.07 17.08 18.90
CA ASN A 199 -8.52 17.35 20.26
C ASN A 199 -7.40 18.07 21.02
N TRP A 200 -7.60 19.38 21.23
CA TRP A 200 -6.70 20.29 21.94
C TRP A 200 -6.20 19.72 23.28
N LYS A 201 -7.07 18.96 23.98
CA LYS A 201 -6.71 18.31 25.25
C LYS A 201 -5.51 17.37 25.10
N HIS A 202 -5.31 16.75 23.94
CA HIS A 202 -4.15 15.88 23.70
C HIS A 202 -2.86 16.66 23.55
N ILE A 203 -2.86 17.84 22.91
CA ILE A 203 -1.63 18.65 22.73
C ILE A 203 -1.09 19.09 24.09
N GLN A 204 -1.94 19.69 24.93
CA GLN A 204 -1.54 20.12 26.27
C GLN A 204 -1.11 18.92 27.14
N SER A 205 -1.88 17.84 27.16
CA SER A 205 -1.53 16.66 27.95
C SER A 205 -0.22 16.03 27.50
N ASN A 206 0.02 15.94 26.18
CA ASN A 206 1.25 15.40 25.62
C ASN A 206 2.45 16.30 25.93
N TYR A 207 2.31 17.63 25.83
CA TYR A 207 3.34 18.57 26.27
C TYR A 207 3.71 18.32 27.74
N LEU A 208 2.73 18.35 28.64
CA LEU A 208 2.97 18.16 30.08
C LEU A 208 3.57 16.78 30.39
N SER A 209 3.15 15.74 29.67
CA SER A 209 3.74 14.40 29.76
C SER A 209 5.23 14.39 29.40
N THR A 210 5.62 15.05 28.31
CA THR A 210 7.05 15.16 27.92
C THR A 210 7.88 15.95 28.93
N GLN A 211 7.28 16.94 29.59
CA GLN A 211 7.96 17.70 30.64
C GLN A 211 8.16 16.85 31.91
N PHE A 212 7.23 15.96 32.22
CA PHE A 212 7.35 15.04 33.35
C PHE A 212 8.36 13.92 33.08
N TRP A 213 8.20 13.23 31.94
CA TRP A 213 9.10 12.17 31.46
C TRP A 213 10.32 12.73 30.74
N ASN A 214 10.92 13.78 31.29
CA ASN A 214 12.14 14.38 30.74
C ASN A 214 13.35 13.44 30.88
N LYS A 215 14.43 13.76 30.15
CA LYS A 215 15.68 12.99 30.17
C LYS A 215 16.20 12.72 31.60
N THR A 216 16.19 13.73 32.48
CA THR A 216 16.69 13.60 33.86
C THR A 216 15.87 12.59 34.67
N THR A 217 14.54 12.62 34.56
CA THR A 217 13.65 11.65 35.20
C THR A 217 13.94 10.24 34.68
N LEU A 218 14.04 10.07 33.36
CA LEU A 218 14.26 8.76 32.74
C LEU A 218 15.63 8.17 33.09
N GLU A 219 16.70 8.97 33.05
CA GLU A 219 18.05 8.54 33.45
C GLU A 219 18.11 8.20 34.94
N ARG A 220 17.45 8.98 35.80
CA ARG A 220 17.35 8.69 37.23
C ARG A 220 16.68 7.34 37.49
N LEU A 221 15.59 7.03 36.77
CA LEU A 221 14.91 5.74 36.87
C LEU A 221 15.77 4.61 36.34
N TYR A 222 16.37 4.79 35.16
CA TYR A 222 17.23 3.79 34.55
C TYR A 222 18.41 3.45 35.46
N ASN A 223 18.97 4.42 36.20
CA ASN A 223 20.09 4.18 37.11
C ASN A 223 19.72 3.47 38.42
N ARG A 224 18.43 3.26 38.72
CA ARG A 224 18.00 2.53 39.91
C ARG A 224 18.26 1.03 39.81
N LYS A 225 18.73 0.41 40.89
CA LYS A 225 19.09 -1.03 40.92
C LYS A 225 17.89 -1.98 40.73
N ASP A 226 16.71 -1.56 41.16
CA ASP A 226 15.46 -2.33 41.08
C ASP A 226 14.80 -2.27 39.68
N ILE A 227 15.15 -1.26 38.87
CA ILE A 227 14.66 -1.08 37.51
C ILE A 227 15.60 -1.77 36.51
N ASN A 228 15.06 -2.72 35.74
CA ASN A 228 15.76 -3.44 34.68
C ASN A 228 15.53 -2.84 33.29
N GLY A 229 14.42 -2.13 33.10
CA GLY A 229 14.21 -1.43 31.85
C GLY A 229 13.01 -0.50 31.84
N ILE A 230 12.97 0.31 30.80
CA ILE A 230 11.91 1.27 30.50
C ILE A 230 11.43 1.01 29.09
N PHE A 231 10.12 0.89 28.93
CA PHE A 231 9.43 0.68 27.67
C PHE A 231 8.43 1.80 27.47
N PHE A 232 8.41 2.37 26.28
CA PHE A 232 7.40 3.35 25.92
C PHE A 232 6.27 2.67 25.16
N SER A 233 5.02 2.94 25.57
CA SER A 233 3.84 2.37 24.92
C SER A 233 3.58 2.96 23.54
N THR A 234 4.00 4.20 23.34
CA THR A 234 3.85 4.93 22.08
C THR A 234 4.73 4.30 21.01
N LYS A 235 4.11 3.86 19.91
CA LYS A 235 4.84 3.39 18.73
C LYS A 235 5.22 4.59 17.86
N PHE A 236 6.48 4.67 17.47
CA PHE A 236 6.99 5.76 16.63
C PHE A 236 7.39 5.21 15.26
N TRP A 237 6.95 5.87 14.20
CA TRP A 237 7.42 5.61 12.85
C TRP A 237 8.70 6.42 12.59
N PRO A 238 9.76 5.87 11.96
CA PRO A 238 10.99 6.62 11.73
C PRO A 238 10.78 7.96 11.01
N GLU A 239 9.78 8.00 10.13
CA GLU A 239 9.40 9.14 9.31
C GLU A 239 8.91 10.34 10.14
N ILE A 240 8.49 10.14 11.40
CA ILE A 240 7.93 11.19 12.26
C ILE A 240 8.95 11.82 13.22
N PHE A 241 10.19 11.32 13.25
CA PHE A 241 11.22 11.90 14.11
C PHE A 241 11.53 13.38 13.82
N PRO A 242 11.56 13.84 12.56
CA PRO A 242 11.71 15.27 12.27
C PRO A 242 10.63 16.12 12.92
N GLU A 243 9.37 15.69 12.88
CA GLU A 243 8.23 16.38 13.49
C GLU A 243 8.27 16.27 15.02
N LEU A 244 8.64 15.10 15.58
CA LEU A 244 8.77 14.89 17.02
C LEU A 244 9.72 15.90 17.67
N LYS A 245 10.77 16.31 16.95
CA LYS A 245 11.74 17.32 17.38
C LYS A 245 11.08 18.67 17.71
N GLU A 246 9.97 19.01 17.06
CA GLU A 246 9.24 20.25 17.31
C GLU A 246 8.43 20.18 18.60
N PHE A 247 7.92 18.98 18.94
CA PHE A 247 7.05 18.76 20.10
C PHE A 247 7.81 18.48 21.39
N VAL A 248 8.92 17.77 21.30
CA VAL A 248 9.69 17.27 22.45
C VAL A 248 10.92 18.15 22.68
N ASP A 249 11.31 18.35 23.95
CA ASP A 249 12.54 19.09 24.24
C ASP A 249 13.78 18.39 23.66
N PRO A 250 14.81 19.12 23.20
CA PRO A 250 15.96 18.51 22.53
C PRO A 250 16.68 17.42 23.34
N PRO A 251 16.89 17.58 24.68
CA PRO A 251 17.46 16.51 25.49
C PRO A 251 16.65 15.21 25.49
N LEU A 252 15.34 15.28 25.65
CA LEU A 252 14.46 14.11 25.61
C LEU A 252 14.38 13.53 24.20
N TYR A 253 14.26 14.37 23.16
CA TYR A 253 14.27 13.92 21.76
C TYR A 253 15.49 13.05 21.43
N ASN A 254 16.69 13.55 21.78
CA ASN A 254 17.93 12.80 21.54
C ASN A 254 17.98 11.48 22.32
N TYR A 255 17.42 11.45 23.53
CA TYR A 255 17.30 10.23 24.31
C TYR A 255 16.38 9.21 23.62
N LEU A 256 15.20 9.64 23.15
CA LEU A 256 14.23 8.79 22.48
C LEU A 256 14.79 8.18 21.18
N VAL A 257 15.40 9.00 20.32
CA VAL A 257 16.02 8.55 19.06
C VAL A 257 17.14 7.55 19.32
N LYS A 258 18.01 7.82 20.29
CA LYS A 258 19.12 6.93 20.66
C LYS A 258 18.64 5.53 21.09
N HIS A 259 17.44 5.44 21.67
CA HIS A 259 16.88 4.21 22.23
C HIS A 259 15.75 3.61 21.38
N TYR A 260 15.56 4.11 20.16
CA TYR A 260 14.60 3.58 19.20
C TYR A 260 15.05 2.23 18.63
N LYS A 261 14.11 1.30 18.49
CA LYS A 261 14.31 -0.02 17.88
C LYS A 261 13.49 -0.17 16.60
N LYS A 262 13.94 -1.05 15.69
CA LYS A 262 13.33 -1.25 14.36
C LYS A 262 11.85 -1.65 14.41
N GLU A 263 11.40 -2.26 15.51
CA GLU A 263 10.02 -2.68 15.76
C GLU A 263 9.08 -1.52 16.16
N ARG A 264 9.47 -0.27 15.89
CA ARG A 264 8.70 0.95 16.22
C ARG A 264 8.52 1.23 17.70
N THR A 265 9.37 0.63 18.54
CA THR A 265 9.30 0.79 19.99
C THR A 265 10.56 1.46 20.52
N ILE A 266 10.40 2.23 21.59
CA ILE A 266 11.53 2.78 22.33
C ILE A 266 11.66 1.97 23.62
N SER A 267 12.84 1.42 23.85
CA SER A 267 13.11 0.71 25.10
C SER A 267 14.58 0.81 25.51
N VAL A 268 14.79 0.90 26.82
CA VAL A 268 16.12 0.87 27.44
C VAL A 268 16.14 -0.30 28.39
N LEU A 269 16.99 -1.29 28.10
CA LEU A 269 17.11 -2.52 28.87
C LEU A 269 18.53 -2.67 29.41
N LYS A 270 18.65 -3.05 30.68
CA LYS A 270 19.93 -3.46 31.27
C LYS A 270 20.25 -4.90 30.93
N ASN A 271 19.27 -5.79 31.12
CA ASN A 271 19.41 -7.22 30.91
C ASN A 271 18.14 -7.77 30.27
N ASP A 272 18.29 -8.71 29.35
CA ASP A 272 17.16 -9.33 28.64
C ASP A 272 16.61 -10.57 29.37
N LYS A 273 16.64 -10.58 30.70
CA LYS A 273 16.10 -11.72 31.46
C LYS A 273 14.58 -11.82 31.27
N ASP A 274 14.09 -13.03 31.03
CA ASP A 274 12.68 -13.33 30.77
C ASP A 274 11.77 -13.10 31.98
N GLN A 275 12.28 -13.27 33.21
CA GLN A 275 11.49 -13.07 34.43
C GLN A 275 11.59 -11.63 34.91
N TYR A 276 10.56 -10.83 34.68
CA TYR A 276 10.45 -9.45 35.15
C TYR A 276 9.06 -9.15 35.68
N GLN A 277 8.95 -8.08 36.47
CA GLN A 277 7.67 -7.54 36.92
C GLN A 277 7.36 -6.29 36.11
N LEU A 278 6.22 -6.28 35.43
CA LEU A 278 5.78 -5.14 34.66
C LEU A 278 5.07 -4.15 35.58
N VAL A 279 5.49 -2.88 35.54
CA VAL A 279 4.77 -1.78 36.20
C VAL A 279 4.37 -0.79 35.11
N ILE A 280 3.06 -0.66 34.90
CA ILE A 280 2.47 0.27 33.96
C ILE A 280 2.19 1.58 34.70
N ILE A 281 2.67 2.70 34.14
CA ILE A 281 2.44 4.04 34.68
C ILE A 281 1.72 4.86 33.61
N SER A 282 0.47 5.22 33.90
CA SER A 282 -0.33 6.11 33.06
C SER A 282 -0.57 7.42 33.79
N MET A 283 -0.33 8.53 33.10
CA MET A 283 -0.48 9.87 33.64
C MET A 283 -1.52 10.64 32.86
N TYR A 284 -2.44 11.28 33.58
CA TYR A 284 -3.50 12.10 33.03
C TYR A 284 -3.35 13.51 33.58
N PHE A 285 -3.03 14.45 32.70
CA PHE A 285 -2.77 15.84 33.07
C PHE A 285 -4.03 16.67 32.82
N GLU A 286 -4.70 17.12 33.88
CA GLU A 286 -5.82 18.07 33.76
C GLU A 286 -5.28 19.49 33.48
N ASN A 287 -4.20 19.85 34.18
CA ASN A 287 -3.43 21.08 33.99
C ASN A 287 -2.02 20.88 34.62
N PRO A 288 -1.09 21.87 34.55
CA PRO A 288 0.26 21.70 35.10
C PRO A 288 0.33 21.47 36.61
N HIS A 289 -0.74 21.77 37.34
CA HIS A 289 -0.82 21.70 38.79
C HIS A 289 -1.77 20.61 39.28
N GLN A 290 -2.39 19.83 38.39
CA GLN A 290 -3.30 18.75 38.76
C GLN A 290 -3.12 17.54 37.84
N ILE A 291 -2.72 16.42 38.43
CA ILE A 291 -2.30 15.21 37.70
C ILE A 291 -2.88 13.99 38.39
N ARG A 292 -3.59 13.16 37.63
CA ARG A 292 -4.04 11.83 38.06
C ARG A 292 -3.05 10.80 37.55
N VAL A 293 -2.56 9.94 38.44
CA VAL A 293 -1.58 8.90 38.12
C VAL A 293 -2.15 7.54 38.47
N LEU A 294 -2.18 6.71 37.44
CA LEU A 294 -2.58 5.32 37.52
C LEU A 294 -1.32 4.45 37.45
N MET A 295 -1.13 3.59 38.44
CA MET A 295 -0.06 2.60 38.43
C MET A 295 -0.63 1.21 38.64
N THR A 296 -0.22 0.29 37.79
CA THR A 296 -0.62 -1.12 37.91
C THR A 296 0.59 -2.03 37.76
N ASP A 297 0.65 -3.12 38.53
CA ASP A 297 1.66 -4.16 38.34
C ASP A 297 1.06 -5.52 37.95
N SER A 298 1.94 -6.46 37.59
CA SER A 298 1.56 -7.84 37.25
C SER A 298 0.91 -8.62 38.41
N ASN A 299 1.00 -8.16 39.65
CA ASN A 299 0.45 -8.77 40.85
C ASN A 299 -0.86 -8.13 41.31
N ARG A 300 -1.51 -7.33 40.45
CA ARG A 300 -2.76 -6.60 40.71
C ARG A 300 -2.61 -5.49 41.76
N PHE A 301 -1.40 -5.01 42.02
CA PHE A 301 -1.24 -3.71 42.68
C PHE A 301 -1.87 -2.65 41.77
N TYR A 302 -2.70 -1.79 42.35
CA TYR A 302 -3.41 -0.74 41.65
C TYR A 302 -3.40 0.50 42.54
N THR A 303 -2.90 1.62 42.00
CA THR A 303 -3.08 2.94 42.60
C THR A 303 -3.69 3.87 41.59
N ASP A 304 -4.67 4.64 42.03
CA ASP A 304 -5.28 5.73 41.29
C ASP A 304 -5.25 6.96 42.18
N THR A 305 -4.21 7.78 42.01
CA THR A 305 -3.92 8.88 42.92
C THR A 305 -3.96 10.19 42.16
N THR A 306 -4.68 11.18 42.68
CA THR A 306 -4.66 12.54 42.14
C THR A 306 -3.78 13.45 43.00
N TYR A 307 -2.85 14.13 42.33
CA TYR A 307 -1.92 15.08 42.94
C TYR A 307 -2.28 16.50 42.52
N MET A 308 -2.22 17.44 43.47
CA MET A 308 -2.45 18.86 43.24
C MET A 308 -1.29 19.70 43.81
N TYR A 309 -0.76 20.61 43.01
CA TYR A 309 0.29 21.55 43.39
C TYR A 309 -0.32 22.83 43.97
N ASN A 310 0.09 23.21 45.18
CA ASN A 310 -0.43 24.40 45.87
C ASN A 310 0.46 25.65 45.72
N GLY A 311 1.41 25.64 44.78
CA GLY A 311 2.42 26.69 44.62
C GLY A 311 3.72 26.46 45.39
N LYS A 312 3.77 25.46 46.29
CA LYS A 312 4.99 25.07 47.01
C LYS A 312 5.27 23.58 46.90
N THR A 313 4.27 22.74 47.16
CA THR A 313 4.40 21.28 47.23
C THR A 313 3.22 20.56 46.57
N TRP A 314 3.44 19.30 46.22
CA TRP A 314 2.41 18.39 45.71
C TRP A 314 1.70 17.66 46.85
N ASN A 315 0.38 17.83 46.92
CA ASN A 315 -0.50 17.18 47.87
C ASN A 315 -1.32 16.09 47.16
N THR A 316 -1.62 15.00 47.87
CA THR A 316 -2.58 13.99 47.40
C THR A 316 -3.98 14.44 47.76
N ILE A 317 -4.90 14.44 46.79
CA ILE A 317 -6.27 14.92 46.97
C ILE A 317 -7.35 13.84 46.71
N LYS A 318 -6.97 12.73 46.08
CA LYS A 318 -7.82 11.56 45.86
C LYS A 318 -6.95 10.32 45.75
#